data_AF-E0S6K5-F1
#
_entry.id   AF-E0S6K5-F1
#
_cell.length_a   1.000
_cell.length_b   1.000
_cell.length_c   1.000
_cell.angle_alpha   90.00
_cell.angle_beta   90.00
_cell.angle_gamma   90.00
#
_symmetry.space_group_name_H-M   'P 1'
#
loop_
_entity.id
_entity.type
_entity.pdbx_description
1 polymer ?
#
loop_
_entity_poly.entity_id
_entity_poly.type
_entity_poly.pdbx_seq_one_letter_code
_entity_poly.pdbx_strand_id
1 'polypeptide(L)'
;MKSRERVLEDIRNRLRTLLSSRKCIGMESIRDDFFFMITNPKIFDELVMEPVFSCNKYWEFKRLMYLCGYSHINRCMFMKGGEKEGRAPSILLKRPEEKDLLRFEEALEDLRKKYLDLEEILDDVWDRLDNIDGALERSMGAIRDVFNKGAEVSGVDLQEINGLVDSLMKYDESESMDTFSEGATPEESDIEAFSSSSEEGHTKVLENKEKKISFF
;
A
#
# COMPACT_ATOMS: atom_id res chain seq x y z
N MET A 1 -36.05 -25.07 -9.38
CA MET A 1 -35.44 -23.81 -8.89
C MET A 1 -35.84 -23.61 -7.43
N LYS A 2 -34.89 -23.44 -6.50
CA LYS A 2 -35.23 -23.00 -5.14
C LYS A 2 -35.80 -21.58 -5.25
N SER A 3 -36.95 -21.30 -4.63
CA SER A 3 -37.46 -19.93 -4.59
C SER A 3 -36.45 -19.03 -3.88
N ARG A 4 -36.32 -17.79 -4.34
CA ARG A 4 -35.42 -16.77 -3.77
C ARG A 4 -35.56 -16.67 -2.24
N GLU A 5 -36.79 -16.74 -1.74
CA GLU A 5 -37.13 -16.78 -0.31
C GLU A 5 -36.37 -17.89 0.45
N ARG A 6 -36.34 -19.11 -0.10
CA ARG A 6 -35.70 -20.27 0.54
C ARG A 6 -34.18 -20.10 0.62
N VAL A 7 -33.59 -19.45 -0.39
CA VAL A 7 -32.15 -19.16 -0.40
C VAL A 7 -31.82 -18.10 0.65
N LEU A 8 -32.62 -17.04 0.74
CA LEU A 8 -32.41 -16.00 1.76
C LEU A 8 -32.62 -16.54 3.18
N GLU A 9 -33.62 -17.40 3.40
CA GLU A 9 -33.83 -18.01 4.72
C GLU A 9 -32.68 -18.96 5.10
N ASP A 10 -32.13 -19.73 4.16
CA ASP A 10 -30.92 -20.54 4.39
C ASP A 10 -29.75 -19.67 4.84
N ILE A 11 -29.55 -18.51 4.19
CA ILE A 11 -28.49 -17.56 4.54
C ILE A 11 -28.72 -16.94 5.91
N ARG A 12 -29.96 -16.56 6.25
CA ARG A 12 -30.31 -16.09 7.60
C ARG A 12 -30.02 -17.17 8.65
N ASN A 13 -30.34 -18.43 8.38
CA ASN A 13 -30.08 -19.54 9.30
C ASN A 13 -28.58 -19.79 9.51
N ARG A 14 -27.77 -19.68 8.46
CA ARG A 14 -26.31 -19.74 8.57
C ARG A 14 -25.79 -18.59 9.44
N LEU A 15 -26.25 -17.37 9.20
CA LEU A 15 -25.87 -16.20 10.00
C LEU A 15 -26.24 -16.36 11.48
N ARG A 16 -27.48 -16.78 11.80
CA ARG A 16 -27.91 -17.07 13.18
C ARG A 16 -27.01 -18.11 13.84
N THR A 17 -26.72 -19.21 13.12
CA THR A 17 -25.83 -20.27 13.61
C THR A 17 -24.44 -19.71 13.93
N LEU A 18 -23.87 -18.88 13.05
CA LEU A 18 -22.56 -18.27 13.27
C LEU A 18 -22.56 -17.37 14.51
N LEU A 19 -23.54 -16.46 14.61
CA LEU A 19 -23.66 -15.51 15.71
C LEU A 19 -23.93 -16.20 17.06
N SER A 20 -24.62 -17.34 17.04
CA SER A 20 -24.89 -18.15 18.23
C SER A 20 -23.74 -19.07 18.63
N SER A 21 -22.77 -19.32 17.74
CA SER A 21 -21.77 -20.38 17.93
C SER A 21 -20.76 -20.14 19.07
N ARG A 22 -20.78 -18.98 19.74
CA ARG A 22 -19.79 -18.49 20.74
C ARG A 22 -18.32 -18.51 20.27
N LYS A 23 -18.04 -19.01 19.07
CA LYS A 23 -16.72 -18.97 18.43
C LYS A 23 -16.57 -17.62 17.76
N CYS A 24 -15.65 -16.79 18.26
CA CYS A 24 -15.32 -15.51 17.65
C CYS A 24 -14.49 -15.76 16.37
N ILE A 25 -15.17 -16.06 15.26
CA ILE A 25 -14.55 -16.29 13.94
C ILE A 25 -14.38 -14.96 13.16
N GLY A 26 -13.91 -13.92 13.87
CA GLY A 26 -13.84 -12.56 13.33
C GLY A 26 -15.19 -11.85 13.23
N MET A 27 -16.25 -12.42 13.80
CA MET A 27 -17.58 -11.82 13.91
C MET A 27 -18.13 -12.06 15.32
N GLU A 28 -18.77 -11.03 15.88
CA GLU A 28 -19.34 -11.05 17.23
C GLU A 28 -20.76 -10.50 17.23
N SER A 29 -21.67 -11.22 17.89
CA SER A 29 -23.03 -10.77 18.15
C SER A 29 -23.03 -9.89 19.40
N ILE A 30 -23.52 -8.66 19.27
CA ILE A 30 -23.60 -7.71 20.39
C ILE A 30 -24.93 -7.85 21.14
N ARG A 31 -26.00 -8.25 20.44
CA ARG A 31 -27.35 -8.37 21.01
C ARG A 31 -28.25 -9.29 20.19
N ASP A 32 -28.38 -10.56 20.61
CA ASP A 32 -29.36 -11.55 20.11
C ASP A 32 -29.66 -11.46 18.60
N ASP A 33 -28.60 -11.46 17.78
CA ASP A 33 -28.62 -11.41 16.31
C ASP A 33 -29.17 -10.12 15.67
N PHE A 34 -29.53 -9.14 16.50
CA PHE A 34 -29.98 -7.82 16.07
C PHE A 34 -28.80 -6.93 15.67
N PHE A 35 -27.65 -7.09 16.34
CA PHE A 35 -26.43 -6.37 16.04
C PHE A 35 -25.27 -7.34 15.96
N PHE A 36 -24.48 -7.25 14.90
CA PHE A 36 -23.20 -7.93 14.83
C PHE A 36 -22.11 -7.04 14.26
N MET A 37 -20.88 -7.31 14.68
CA MET A 37 -19.69 -6.60 14.27
C MET A 37 -18.64 -7.59 13.76
N ILE A 38 -17.95 -7.20 12.69
CA ILE A 38 -16.76 -7.89 12.21
C ILE A 38 -15.58 -7.36 13.02
N THR A 39 -15.11 -8.17 13.97
CA THR A 39 -14.03 -7.84 14.90
C THR A 39 -12.66 -8.06 14.30
N ASN A 40 -12.52 -9.05 13.41
CA ASN A 40 -11.26 -9.35 12.73
C ASN A 40 -11.52 -9.64 11.23
N PRO A 41 -11.33 -8.64 10.35
CA PRO A 41 -11.61 -8.77 8.92
C PRO A 41 -10.84 -9.90 8.24
N LYS A 42 -9.57 -10.14 8.60
CA LYS A 42 -8.75 -11.19 7.98
C LYS A 42 -9.33 -12.58 8.24
N ILE A 43 -9.66 -12.86 9.50
CA ILE A 43 -10.26 -14.15 9.90
C ILE A 43 -11.67 -14.29 9.32
N PHE A 44 -12.43 -13.20 9.28
CA PHE A 44 -13.76 -13.18 8.70
C PHE A 44 -13.74 -13.49 7.19
N ASP A 45 -12.79 -12.92 6.45
CA ASP A 45 -12.63 -13.18 5.03
C ASP A 45 -12.27 -14.65 4.77
N GLU A 46 -11.32 -15.22 5.54
CA GLU A 46 -10.88 -16.61 5.38
C GLU A 46 -11.94 -17.64 5.80
N LEU A 47 -12.66 -17.40 6.91
CA LEU A 47 -13.50 -18.43 7.53
C LEU A 47 -15.00 -18.25 7.28
N VAL A 48 -15.46 -17.05 6.88
CA VAL A 48 -16.88 -16.72 6.81
C VAL A 48 -17.32 -16.34 5.40
N MET A 49 -16.59 -15.45 4.73
CA MET A 49 -16.99 -14.89 3.43
C MET A 49 -17.19 -15.99 2.37
N GLU A 50 -16.12 -16.71 2.04
CA GLU A 50 -16.17 -17.78 1.03
C GLU A 50 -16.80 -19.08 1.59
N PRO A 51 -16.39 -19.59 2.77
CA PRO A 51 -16.87 -20.90 3.24
C PRO A 51 -18.34 -20.93 3.63
N VAL A 52 -18.89 -19.83 4.18
CA VAL A 52 -20.26 -19.80 4.70
C VAL A 52 -21.24 -19.12 3.75
N PHE A 53 -20.82 -18.00 3.15
CA PHE A 53 -21.68 -17.18 2.31
C PHE A 53 -21.31 -17.20 0.82
N SER A 54 -20.24 -17.90 0.43
CA SER A 54 -19.77 -17.97 -0.97
C SER A 54 -19.60 -16.60 -1.62
N CYS A 55 -19.13 -15.62 -0.84
CA CYS A 55 -18.83 -14.27 -1.29
C CYS A 55 -17.31 -14.11 -1.40
N ASN A 56 -16.83 -13.56 -2.52
CA ASN A 56 -15.38 -13.37 -2.74
C ASN A 56 -14.99 -11.91 -2.49
N LYS A 57 -15.97 -11.01 -2.44
CA LYS A 57 -15.77 -9.58 -2.22
C LYS A 57 -16.70 -9.07 -1.14
N TYR A 58 -16.19 -8.20 -0.28
CA TYR A 58 -16.94 -7.65 0.85
C TYR A 58 -18.23 -6.91 0.45
N TRP A 59 -18.27 -6.27 -0.73
CA TRP A 59 -19.49 -5.61 -1.21
C TRP A 59 -20.60 -6.61 -1.59
N GLU A 60 -20.27 -7.82 -2.05
CA GLU A 60 -21.23 -8.88 -2.34
C GLU A 60 -21.89 -9.34 -1.04
N PHE A 61 -21.08 -9.52 0.00
CA PHE A 61 -21.56 -9.80 1.35
C PHE A 61 -22.46 -8.68 1.89
N LYS A 62 -22.07 -7.41 1.75
CA LYS A 62 -22.94 -6.28 2.13
C LYS A 62 -24.29 -6.32 1.41
N ARG A 63 -24.28 -6.59 0.11
CA ARG A 63 -25.50 -6.72 -0.69
C ARG A 63 -26.35 -7.90 -0.20
N LEU A 64 -25.71 -9.02 0.14
CA LEU A 64 -26.39 -10.19 0.68
C LEU A 64 -27.03 -9.91 2.04
N MET A 65 -26.32 -9.22 2.94
CA MET A 65 -26.83 -8.80 4.24
C MET A 65 -28.04 -7.86 4.08
N TYR A 66 -27.98 -6.92 3.14
CA TYR A 66 -29.11 -6.07 2.79
C TYR A 66 -30.33 -6.87 2.34
N LEU A 67 -30.14 -7.88 1.49
CA LEU A 67 -31.22 -8.78 1.07
C LEU A 67 -31.77 -9.65 2.22
N CYS A 68 -30.97 -9.88 3.25
CA CYS A 68 -31.38 -10.58 4.47
C CYS A 68 -32.01 -9.65 5.51
N GLY A 69 -32.23 -8.38 5.18
CA GLY A 69 -32.85 -7.40 6.07
C GLY A 69 -31.88 -6.73 7.03
N TYR A 70 -30.57 -6.78 6.79
CA TYR A 70 -29.56 -6.08 7.60
C TYR A 70 -29.11 -4.77 6.93
N SER A 71 -29.03 -3.71 7.73
CA SER A 71 -28.40 -2.44 7.35
C SER A 71 -26.99 -2.37 7.92
N HIS A 72 -26.04 -1.82 7.17
CA HIS A 72 -24.71 -1.55 7.69
C HIS A 72 -24.68 -0.18 8.36
N ILE A 73 -24.06 -0.08 9.53
CA ILE A 73 -23.92 1.17 10.31
C ILE A 73 -22.57 1.83 10.01
N ASN A 74 -21.52 1.03 9.91
CA ASN A 74 -20.16 1.46 9.56
C ASN A 74 -19.46 0.30 8.82
N ARG A 75 -18.19 0.48 8.41
CA ARG A 75 -17.37 -0.49 7.66
C ARG A 75 -17.44 -1.92 8.21
N CYS A 76 -17.60 -2.10 9.52
CA CYS A 76 -17.58 -3.41 10.17
C CYS A 76 -18.84 -3.74 10.99
N MET A 77 -19.89 -2.92 10.95
CA MET A 77 -21.06 -3.11 11.83
C MET A 77 -22.36 -3.25 11.04
N PHE A 78 -23.17 -4.23 11.44
CA PHE A 78 -24.47 -4.55 10.83
C PHE A 78 -25.57 -4.61 11.89
N MET A 79 -26.75 -4.16 11.50
CA MET A 79 -27.95 -4.14 12.32
C MET A 79 -29.10 -4.74 11.54
N LYS A 80 -29.82 -5.67 12.15
CA LYS A 80 -31.04 -6.22 11.57
C LYS A 80 -32.11 -5.14 11.53
N GLY A 81 -32.52 -4.75 10.33
CA GLY A 81 -33.73 -3.98 10.10
C GLY A 81 -34.93 -4.80 10.55
N GLY A 82 -35.73 -4.25 11.45
CA GLY A 82 -36.89 -4.96 12.01
C GLY A 82 -37.90 -5.32 10.93
N GLU A 83 -38.00 -6.61 10.60
CA GLU A 83 -39.25 -7.20 10.14
C GLU A 83 -40.23 -7.09 11.31
N LYS A 84 -41.39 -6.45 11.09
CA LYS A 84 -42.39 -6.20 12.12
C LYS A 84 -42.81 -7.51 12.80
N GLU A 85 -42.56 -7.61 14.10
CA GLU A 85 -43.52 -8.01 15.15
C GLU A 85 -42.83 -7.91 16.51
N GLY A 86 -43.14 -6.85 17.25
CA GLY A 86 -42.42 -6.44 18.46
C GLY A 86 -41.79 -5.07 18.24
N ARG A 87 -42.40 -4.03 18.81
CA ARG A 87 -42.05 -2.61 18.63
C ARG A 87 -40.55 -2.39 18.65
N ALA A 88 -39.96 -2.20 17.46
CA ALA A 88 -38.72 -1.46 17.34
C ALA A 88 -38.94 -0.10 18.02
N PRO A 89 -37.99 0.41 18.82
CA PRO A 89 -38.06 1.80 19.25
C PRO A 89 -38.23 2.63 17.98
N SER A 90 -39.32 3.36 17.88
CA SER A 90 -39.49 4.37 16.84
C SER A 90 -38.41 5.41 17.09
N ILE A 91 -37.22 5.17 16.54
CA ILE A 91 -36.21 6.21 16.38
C ILE A 91 -36.82 7.13 15.34
N LEU A 92 -37.47 8.19 15.85
CA LEU A 92 -37.77 9.37 15.06
C LEU A 92 -36.42 9.90 14.58
N LEU A 93 -35.99 9.43 13.41
CA LEU A 93 -34.99 10.13 12.63
C LEU A 93 -35.63 11.49 12.35
N LYS A 94 -35.21 12.51 13.10
CA LYS A 94 -35.54 13.89 12.76
C LYS A 94 -35.11 14.04 11.32
N ARG A 95 -36.07 14.39 10.45
CA ARG A 95 -35.76 14.77 9.09
C ARG A 95 -34.68 15.86 9.19
N PRO A 96 -33.54 15.73 8.49
CA PRO A 96 -32.48 16.72 8.56
C PRO A 96 -33.09 18.10 8.32
N GLU A 97 -32.70 19.07 9.14
CA GLU A 97 -33.19 20.42 8.96
C GLU A 97 -32.62 20.97 7.64
N GLU A 98 -33.32 21.89 7.00
CA GLU A 98 -32.88 22.47 5.72
C GLU A 98 -31.45 23.04 5.79
N LYS A 99 -31.09 23.58 6.96
CA LYS A 99 -29.72 24.04 7.28
C LYS A 99 -28.66 22.94 7.26
N ASP A 100 -29.02 21.71 7.63
CA ASP A 100 -28.09 20.58 7.66
C ASP A 100 -27.82 20.08 6.25
N LEU A 101 -28.85 20.12 5.39
CA LEU A 101 -28.72 19.82 3.96
C LEU A 101 -27.87 20.88 3.26
N LEU A 102 -28.10 22.17 3.55
CA LEU A 102 -27.32 23.27 2.98
C LEU A 102 -25.84 23.17 3.35
N ARG A 103 -25.53 22.89 4.62
CA ARG A 103 -24.14 22.68 5.09
C ARG A 103 -23.49 21.47 4.44
N PHE A 104 -24.27 20.41 4.21
CA PHE A 104 -23.76 19.23 3.54
C PHE A 104 -23.45 19.52 2.06
N GLU A 105 -24.29 20.30 1.38
CA GLU A 105 -24.06 20.76 0.01
C GLU A 105 -22.82 21.64 -0.09
N GLU A 106 -22.65 22.62 0.82
CA GLU A 106 -21.44 23.45 0.92
C GLU A 106 -20.19 22.60 1.13
N ALA A 107 -20.25 21.62 2.04
CA ALA A 107 -19.11 20.73 2.30
C ALA A 107 -18.75 19.84 1.09
N LEU A 108 -19.75 19.43 0.29
CA LEU A 108 -19.52 18.70 -0.94
C LEU A 108 -18.87 19.56 -2.02
N GLU A 109 -19.30 20.82 -2.15
CA GLU A 109 -18.71 21.75 -3.12
C GLU A 109 -17.26 22.10 -2.74
N ASP A 110 -16.99 22.31 -1.45
CA ASP A 110 -15.63 22.50 -0.92
C ASP A 110 -14.73 21.28 -1.20
N LEU A 111 -15.27 20.06 -1.01
CA LEU A 111 -14.55 18.83 -1.31
C LEU A 111 -14.26 18.71 -2.81
N ARG A 112 -15.23 19.05 -3.66
CA ARG A 112 -15.07 19.04 -5.12
C ARG A 112 -14.00 20.03 -5.57
N LYS A 113 -13.96 21.23 -4.98
CA LYS A 113 -12.92 22.22 -5.29
C LYS A 113 -11.52 21.71 -4.94
N LYS A 114 -11.35 21.15 -3.74
CA LYS A 114 -10.07 20.53 -3.33
C LYS A 114 -9.64 19.40 -4.23
N TYR A 115 -10.59 18.63 -4.77
CA TYR A 115 -10.29 17.58 -5.73
C TYR A 115 -9.76 18.16 -7.05
N LEU A 116 -10.36 19.24 -7.57
CA LEU A 116 -9.88 19.93 -8.77
C LEU A 116 -8.48 20.53 -8.55
N ASP A 117 -8.22 21.14 -7.39
CA ASP A 117 -6.89 21.67 -7.06
C ASP A 117 -5.82 20.54 -7.04
N LEU A 118 -6.19 19.34 -6.57
CA LEU A 118 -5.31 18.17 -6.58
C LEU A 118 -5.06 17.64 -8.00
N GLU A 119 -6.05 17.71 -8.88
CA GLU A 119 -5.94 17.31 -10.28
C GLU A 119 -4.95 18.22 -11.03
N GLU A 120 -5.02 19.55 -10.81
CA GLU A 120 -4.08 20.51 -11.39
C GLU A 120 -2.63 20.28 -10.91
N ILE A 121 -2.44 19.96 -9.62
CA ILE A 121 -1.12 19.61 -9.08
C ILE A 121 -0.59 18.33 -9.74
N LEU A 122 -1.45 17.35 -9.99
CA LEU A 122 -1.07 16.10 -10.64
C LEU A 122 -0.58 16.37 -12.06
N ASP A 123 -1.28 17.24 -12.80
CA ASP A 123 -0.90 17.64 -14.15
C ASP A 123 0.47 18.36 -14.18
N ASP A 124 0.74 19.30 -13.25
CA ASP A 124 2.07 19.95 -13.15
C ASP A 124 3.18 18.93 -12.83
N VAL A 125 2.90 17.91 -12.01
CA VAL A 125 3.87 16.84 -11.73
C VAL A 125 4.17 16.02 -12.98
N TRP A 126 3.15 15.68 -13.78
CA TRP A 126 3.35 14.96 -15.04
C TRP A 126 4.19 15.77 -16.04
N ASP A 127 3.87 17.05 -16.22
CA ASP A 127 4.64 17.93 -17.11
C ASP A 127 6.11 18.04 -16.67
N ARG A 128 6.37 18.07 -15.37
CA ARG A 128 7.75 18.07 -14.84
C ARG A 128 8.48 16.77 -15.09
N LEU A 129 7.79 15.63 -14.98
CA LEU A 129 8.38 14.32 -15.29
C LEU A 129 8.74 14.22 -16.76
N ASP A 130 7.86 14.64 -17.67
CA ASP A 130 8.13 14.69 -19.11
C ASP A 130 9.34 15.58 -19.43
N ASN A 131 9.47 16.72 -18.74
CA ASN A 131 10.63 17.59 -18.90
C ASN A 131 11.94 16.94 -18.42
N ILE A 132 11.89 16.16 -17.33
CA ILE A 132 13.05 15.40 -16.81
C ILE A 132 13.46 14.32 -17.80
N ASP A 133 12.51 13.55 -18.31
CA ASP A 133 12.77 12.49 -19.30
C ASP A 133 13.39 13.09 -20.58
N GLY A 134 12.85 14.20 -21.07
CA GLY A 134 13.44 14.91 -22.20
C GLY A 134 14.86 15.46 -21.92
N ALA A 135 15.19 15.80 -20.68
CA ALA A 135 16.54 16.21 -20.30
C ALA A 135 17.51 15.02 -20.21
N LEU A 136 17.03 13.87 -19.72
CA LEU A 136 17.78 12.62 -19.70
C LEU A 136 18.11 12.14 -21.11
N GLU A 137 17.14 12.15 -22.02
CA GLU A 137 17.36 11.80 -23.43
C GLU A 137 18.42 12.68 -24.10
N ARG A 138 18.34 14.00 -23.90
CA ARG A 138 19.35 14.94 -24.41
C ARG A 138 20.73 14.67 -23.84
N SER A 139 20.81 14.34 -22.55
CA SER A 139 22.09 14.04 -21.88
C SER A 139 22.70 12.74 -22.40
N MET A 140 21.90 11.69 -22.57
CA MET A 140 22.34 10.43 -23.18
C MET A 140 22.80 10.63 -24.63
N GLY A 141 22.09 11.47 -25.40
CA GLY A 141 22.50 11.86 -26.75
C GLY A 141 23.88 12.52 -26.77
N ALA A 142 24.10 13.51 -25.90
CA ALA A 142 25.39 14.18 -25.79
C ALA A 142 26.53 13.24 -25.37
N ILE A 143 26.26 12.31 -24.44
CA ILE A 143 27.23 11.28 -24.04
C ILE A 143 27.57 10.38 -25.24
N ARG A 144 26.57 9.93 -25.99
CA ARG A 144 26.76 9.10 -27.19
C ARG A 144 27.58 9.84 -28.25
N ASP A 145 27.33 11.12 -28.46
CA ASP A 145 28.09 11.95 -29.40
C ASP A 145 29.55 12.11 -29.00
N VAL A 146 29.83 12.33 -27.71
CA VAL A 146 31.20 12.40 -27.17
C VAL A 146 31.90 11.06 -27.30
N PHE A 147 31.20 9.96 -27.00
CA PHE A 147 31.75 8.61 -27.11
C PHE A 147 32.10 8.25 -28.55
N ASN A 148 31.20 8.53 -29.51
CA ASN A 148 31.44 8.30 -30.93
C ASN A 148 32.63 9.12 -31.44
N LYS A 149 32.72 10.41 -31.08
CA LYS A 149 33.89 11.24 -31.44
C LYS A 149 35.18 10.71 -30.81
N GLY A 150 35.12 10.24 -29.57
CA GLY A 150 36.26 9.60 -28.89
C GLY A 150 36.73 8.33 -29.59
N ALA A 151 35.80 7.47 -30.02
CA ALA A 151 36.08 6.27 -30.81
C ALA A 151 36.70 6.61 -32.18
N GLU A 152 36.17 7.61 -32.89
CA GLU A 152 36.73 8.10 -34.15
C GLU A 152 38.17 8.64 -33.98
N VAL A 153 38.43 9.39 -32.90
CA VAL A 153 39.77 9.95 -32.62
C VAL A 153 40.77 8.88 -32.18
N SER A 154 40.31 7.86 -31.44
CA SER A 154 41.17 6.78 -30.95
C SER A 154 41.38 5.65 -31.97
N GLY A 155 40.64 5.65 -33.10
CA GLY A 155 40.65 4.57 -34.08
C GLY A 155 40.12 3.25 -33.53
N VAL A 156 39.37 3.29 -32.42
CA VAL A 156 38.84 2.11 -31.74
C VAL A 156 37.50 1.73 -32.37
N ASP A 157 37.38 0.50 -32.85
CA ASP A 157 36.16 -0.03 -33.46
C ASP A 157 35.08 -0.24 -32.39
N LEU A 158 33.98 0.53 -32.50
CA LEU A 158 32.84 0.47 -31.59
C LEU A 158 32.19 -0.92 -31.54
N GLN A 159 32.39 -1.77 -32.55
CA GLN A 159 31.92 -3.15 -32.53
C GLN A 159 32.66 -4.02 -31.50
N GLU A 160 33.95 -3.77 -31.25
CA GLU A 160 34.72 -4.53 -30.26
C GLU A 160 34.32 -4.18 -28.82
N ILE A 161 34.03 -2.90 -28.54
CA ILE A 161 33.59 -2.47 -27.21
C ILE A 161 32.19 -3.01 -26.89
N ASN A 162 31.25 -2.94 -27.83
CA ASN A 162 29.91 -3.52 -27.63
C ASN A 162 29.97 -5.05 -27.43
N GLY A 163 30.85 -5.75 -28.16
CA GLY A 163 31.09 -7.18 -27.94
C GLY A 163 31.67 -7.50 -26.55
N LEU A 164 32.47 -6.58 -25.99
CA LEU A 164 33.01 -6.70 -24.63
C LEU A 164 31.91 -6.48 -23.57
N VAL A 165 31.05 -5.49 -23.75
CA VAL A 165 29.91 -5.20 -22.85
C VAL A 165 28.91 -6.36 -22.85
N ASP A 166 28.60 -6.92 -24.02
CA ASP A 166 27.73 -8.09 -24.14
C ASP A 166 28.34 -9.35 -23.48
N SER A 167 29.67 -9.48 -23.51
CA SER A 167 30.37 -10.57 -22.82
C SER A 167 30.39 -10.36 -21.30
N LEU A 168 30.46 -9.11 -20.83
CA LEU A 168 30.43 -8.76 -19.41
C LEU A 168 29.03 -8.98 -18.80
N MET A 169 27.98 -8.63 -19.52
CA MET A 169 26.59 -8.88 -19.10
C MET A 169 26.26 -10.38 -19.01
N LYS A 170 26.91 -11.22 -19.83
CA LYS A 170 26.80 -12.67 -19.73
C LYS A 170 27.60 -13.28 -18.57
N TYR A 171 28.62 -12.58 -18.08
CA TYR A 171 29.42 -13.01 -16.94
C TYR A 171 28.65 -12.84 -15.62
N ASP A 172 27.84 -11.79 -15.49
CA ASP A 172 27.04 -11.50 -14.29
C ASP A 172 25.88 -12.49 -14.08
N GLU A 173 25.43 -13.18 -15.13
CA GLU A 173 24.44 -14.27 -15.04
C GLU A 173 25.05 -15.63 -14.65
N SER A 174 26.38 -15.76 -14.60
CA SER A 174 27.06 -17.05 -14.41
C SER A 174 27.64 -17.30 -13.01
N GLU A 175 27.68 -16.31 -12.11
CA GLU A 175 28.11 -16.47 -10.71
C GLU A 175 26.91 -16.48 -9.73
N SER A 176 26.04 -17.49 -9.86
CA SER A 176 25.14 -17.86 -8.76
C SER A 176 25.06 -19.39 -8.59
N MET A 177 26.16 -19.99 -8.17
CA MET A 177 26.31 -21.27 -7.45
C MET A 177 27.82 -21.50 -7.31
N ASP A 178 28.44 -21.52 -6.14
CA ASP A 178 28.20 -22.53 -5.12
C ASP A 178 28.46 -22.06 -3.69
N THR A 179 27.56 -22.54 -2.85
CA THR A 179 27.55 -22.58 -1.40
C THR A 179 28.67 -23.43 -0.78
N PHE A 180 29.24 -22.90 0.31
CA PHE A 180 29.81 -23.60 1.48
C PHE A 180 31.01 -24.55 1.26
N SER A 181 32.17 -24.15 1.79
CA SER A 181 33.06 -25.09 2.51
C SER A 181 33.83 -24.40 3.64
N GLU A 182 33.43 -24.82 4.83
CA GLU A 182 34.09 -24.89 6.13
C GLU A 182 35.64 -24.80 6.15
N GLY A 183 36.16 -23.94 7.03
CA GLY A 183 37.33 -24.19 7.87
C GLY A 183 38.72 -24.18 7.23
N ALA A 184 39.44 -23.06 7.38
CA ALA A 184 40.88 -23.05 7.68
C ALA A 184 41.35 -21.64 8.06
N THR A 185 41.70 -21.43 9.32
CA THR A 185 42.73 -20.44 9.72
C THR A 185 44.09 -20.90 9.18
N PRO A 186 44.93 -19.97 8.69
CA PRO A 186 46.25 -19.81 9.30
C PRO A 186 46.63 -18.33 9.41
N GLU A 187 46.99 -17.89 10.62
CA GLU A 187 48.38 -17.65 11.06
C GLU A 187 48.96 -16.32 10.57
N GLU A 188 49.25 -15.49 11.57
CA GLU A 188 50.08 -14.30 11.49
C GLU A 188 51.41 -14.62 10.81
N SER A 189 51.82 -13.76 9.87
CA SER A 189 53.25 -13.53 9.64
C SER A 189 53.48 -12.09 9.21
N ASP A 190 54.10 -11.38 10.15
CA ASP A 190 55.05 -10.28 10.02
C ASP A 190 55.37 -9.80 8.60
N ILE A 191 55.01 -8.54 8.34
CA ILE A 191 55.83 -7.68 7.50
C ILE A 191 56.14 -6.42 8.30
N GLU A 192 57.37 -6.38 8.79
CA GLU A 192 58.00 -5.19 9.35
C GLU A 192 57.93 -4.03 8.35
N ALA A 193 57.55 -2.88 8.87
CA ALA A 193 57.61 -1.60 8.21
C ALA A 193 59.07 -1.24 7.86
N PHE A 194 59.28 -0.77 6.61
CA PHE A 194 60.27 0.28 6.38
C PHE A 194 59.58 1.60 6.11
N SER A 195 59.78 2.46 7.11
CA SER A 195 59.38 3.84 7.25
C SER A 195 60.03 4.80 6.26
N SER A 196 59.50 6.03 6.37
CA SER A 196 60.08 7.34 6.02
C SER A 196 59.55 7.88 4.69
N SER A 197 58.98 9.08 4.62
CA SER A 197 58.91 10.25 5.52
C SER A 197 57.92 11.21 4.83
N SER A 198 57.22 12.18 5.41
CA SER A 198 57.26 12.89 6.69
C SER A 198 56.07 13.85 6.65
N GLU A 199 55.52 14.17 7.83
CA GLU A 199 55.11 15.52 8.27
C GLU A 199 54.01 16.23 7.47
N GLU A 200 52.93 16.77 8.01
CA GLU A 200 52.53 17.26 9.34
C GLU A 200 50.99 17.35 9.23
N GLY A 201 50.17 17.09 10.24
CA GLY A 201 50.24 17.69 11.56
C GLY A 201 48.95 18.50 11.79
N HIS A 202 48.28 18.19 12.91
CA HIS A 202 47.28 18.99 13.62
C HIS A 202 45.78 18.84 13.30
N THR A 203 45.28 17.74 13.90
CA THR A 203 44.15 17.71 14.84
C THR A 203 43.84 19.01 15.60
N LYS A 204 42.54 19.34 15.74
CA LYS A 204 41.79 19.38 17.03
C LYS A 204 40.38 19.97 16.82
N VAL A 205 39.33 19.18 17.07
CA VAL A 205 38.51 19.14 18.30
C VAL A 205 37.35 20.17 18.30
N LEU A 206 36.16 19.59 18.18
CA LEU A 206 34.86 19.93 18.80
C LEU A 206 34.77 21.21 19.64
N GLU A 207 33.84 22.08 19.27
CA GLU A 207 33.04 22.84 20.24
C GLU A 207 31.55 22.85 19.85
N ASN A 208 30.74 22.33 20.76
CA ASN A 208 29.30 22.51 20.88
C ASN A 208 28.91 23.99 20.90
N LYS A 209 27.87 24.39 20.15
CA LYS A 209 26.92 25.42 20.59
C LYS A 209 25.50 25.10 20.12
N GLU A 210 24.68 24.63 21.05
CA GLU A 210 23.24 24.87 21.03
C GLU A 210 22.97 26.38 20.95
N LYS A 211 22.02 26.80 20.11
CA LYS A 211 21.28 28.06 20.32
C LYS A 211 19.89 28.03 19.67
N LYS A 212 18.90 27.91 20.55
CA LYS A 212 17.54 28.51 20.50
C LYS A 212 17.46 29.80 19.70
N ILE A 213 16.42 29.93 18.85
CA ILE A 213 15.63 31.14 18.55
C ILE A 213 14.24 30.63 18.09
N SER A 214 13.13 30.60 18.83
CA SER A 214 12.24 31.64 19.39
C SER A 214 11.59 32.59 18.38
N PHE A 215 10.27 32.40 18.21
CA PHE A 215 9.20 33.28 17.73
C PHE A 215 9.53 34.79 17.59
N PHE A 216 9.14 35.33 16.43
CA PHE A 216 8.36 36.57 16.30
C PHE A 216 7.22 36.31 15.33
#